data_AF-A0A821L800-F1
#
_entry.id   AF-A0A821L800-F1
#
_cell.length_a   1.000
_cell.length_b   1.000
_cell.length_c   1.000
_cell.angle_alpha   90.00
_cell.angle_beta   90.00
_cell.angle_gamma   90.00
#
_symmetry.space_group_name_H-M   'P 1'
#
loop_
_entity.id
_entity.type
_entity.pdbx_description
1 polymer ?
#
loop_
_entity_poly.entity_id
_entity_poly.type
_entity_poly.pdbx_seq_one_letter_code
_entity_poly.pdbx_strand_id
1 'polypeptide(L)'
;MHNYQLQPKLRILNNEITQGADEVGVLLLGGRYVDAWWTGSVLDIHEARKLAPGQSATTLQVAISVVSALNYCIKHPNQGICLPDDLDVDEVLDISTPYLGQWVSKAADWPPKNDKIRDDWQFTSFQVVD
;
A
#
# COMPACT_ATOMS: atom_id res chain seq x y z
N MET A 1 11.85 11.52 26.41
CA MET A 1 12.22 10.91 25.11
C MET A 1 13.65 10.35 25.22
N HIS A 2 13.94 9.17 24.66
CA HIS A 2 15.26 8.51 24.74
C HIS A 2 16.33 9.12 23.81
N ASN A 3 16.29 10.43 23.50
CA ASN A 3 17.22 11.11 22.58
C ASN A 3 17.49 10.34 21.26
N TYR A 4 16.44 9.83 20.61
CA TYR A 4 16.56 9.01 19.39
C TYR A 4 17.38 7.72 19.53
N GLN A 5 17.67 7.25 20.74
CA GLN A 5 18.28 5.95 20.96
C GLN A 5 17.26 4.84 20.71
N LEU A 6 17.63 3.92 19.82
CA LEU A 6 16.82 2.75 19.49
C LEU A 6 16.68 1.82 20.71
N GLN A 7 15.59 1.07 20.73
CA GLN A 7 15.40 0.00 21.70
C GLN A 7 16.51 -1.06 21.52
N PRO A 8 17.05 -1.63 22.61
CA PRO A 8 18.12 -2.63 22.53
C PRO A 8 17.69 -3.95 21.85
N LYS A 9 16.38 -4.17 21.69
CA LYS A 9 15.82 -5.34 21.02
C LYS A 9 14.66 -4.94 20.13
N LEU A 10 14.72 -5.35 18.87
CA LEU A 10 13.64 -5.25 17.89
C LEU A 10 13.06 -6.63 17.62
N ARG A 11 11.77 -6.70 17.30
CA ARG A 11 11.09 -7.95 16.93
C ARG A 11 10.05 -7.66 15.84
N ILE A 12 10.07 -8.47 14.79
CA ILE A 12 9.05 -8.48 13.74
C ILE A 12 7.97 -9.48 14.13
N LEU A 13 6.71 -9.08 14.05
CA LEU A 13 5.57 -9.93 14.37
C LEU A 13 5.19 -10.79 13.16
N ASN A 14 4.88 -12.07 13.39
CA ASN A 14 4.32 -12.95 12.36
C ASN A 14 3.17 -13.77 12.96
N ASN A 15 3.47 -14.94 13.52
CA ASN A 15 2.47 -15.86 14.08
C ASN A 15 1.75 -15.27 15.31
N GLU A 16 2.34 -14.28 15.96
CA GLU A 16 1.78 -13.59 17.11
C GLU A 16 0.65 -12.63 16.73
N ILE A 17 0.51 -12.26 15.45
CA ILE A 17 -0.61 -11.43 14.98
C ILE A 17 -1.88 -12.29 15.02
N THR A 18 -2.82 -11.95 15.89
CA THR A 18 -4.05 -12.72 16.07
C THR A 18 -5.17 -12.31 15.12
N GLN A 19 -5.19 -11.04 14.71
CA GLN A 19 -6.19 -10.43 13.82
C GLN A 19 -5.64 -9.15 13.19
N GLY A 20 -6.31 -8.63 12.16
CA GLY A 20 -6.00 -7.37 11.50
C GLY A 20 -5.68 -7.53 10.02
N ALA A 21 -5.68 -6.40 9.31
CA ALA A 21 -5.37 -6.33 7.89
C ALA A 21 -4.24 -5.32 7.66
N ASP A 22 -3.57 -5.45 6.52
CA ASP A 22 -2.72 -4.40 5.98
C ASP A 22 -3.44 -3.69 4.83
N GLU A 23 -3.72 -2.41 5.01
CA GLU A 23 -4.43 -1.55 4.06
C GLU A 23 -3.43 -0.61 3.40
N VAL A 24 -2.99 -0.99 2.20
CA VAL A 24 -1.96 -0.25 1.44
C VAL A 24 -2.54 0.20 0.11
N GLY A 25 -2.46 1.50 -0.13
CA GLY A 25 -3.01 2.10 -1.34
C GLY A 25 -2.55 3.52 -1.54
N VAL A 26 -3.14 4.18 -2.52
CA VAL A 26 -2.92 5.58 -2.85
C VAL A 26 -4.18 6.38 -2.57
N LEU A 27 -4.01 7.56 -1.97
CA LEU A 27 -5.05 8.55 -1.77
C LEU A 27 -4.84 9.69 -2.77
N LEU A 28 -5.70 9.75 -3.78
CA LEU A 28 -5.70 10.80 -4.79
C LEU A 28 -6.55 11.98 -4.30
N LEU A 29 -5.93 13.15 -4.21
CA LEU A 29 -6.55 14.40 -3.75
C LEU A 29 -6.49 15.41 -4.90
N GLY A 30 -7.64 15.80 -5.44
CA GLY A 30 -7.69 16.52 -6.72
C GLY A 30 -8.48 17.83 -6.71
N GLY A 31 -9.32 18.06 -5.70
CA GLY A 31 -10.18 19.25 -5.53
C GLY A 31 -11.22 19.46 -6.64
N ARG A 32 -10.79 19.67 -7.89
CA ARG A 32 -11.64 20.06 -9.03
C ARG A 32 -12.42 18.89 -9.65
N TYR A 33 -11.89 17.67 -9.59
CA TYR A 33 -12.48 16.49 -10.25
C TYR A 33 -12.80 15.36 -9.28
N VAL A 34 -12.03 15.28 -8.19
CA VAL A 34 -12.14 14.27 -7.14
C VAL A 34 -11.72 14.95 -5.85
N ASP A 35 -12.61 14.97 -4.85
CA ASP A 35 -12.23 15.46 -3.51
C ASP A 35 -11.14 14.55 -2.94
N ALA A 36 -11.50 13.29 -2.66
CA ALA A 36 -10.57 12.27 -2.25
C ALA A 36 -10.99 10.91 -2.81
N TRP A 37 -10.04 10.16 -3.34
CA TRP A 37 -10.26 8.80 -3.83
C TRP A 37 -9.17 7.88 -3.32
N TRP A 38 -9.58 6.82 -2.64
CA TRP A 38 -8.66 5.79 -2.17
C TRP A 38 -8.75 4.58 -3.10
N THR A 39 -7.60 4.10 -3.55
CA THR A 39 -7.51 2.82 -4.25
C THR A 39 -6.34 2.01 -3.75
N GLY A 40 -6.54 0.71 -3.54
CA GLY A 40 -5.51 -0.17 -3.01
C GLY A 40 -6.02 -1.50 -2.50
N SER A 41 -5.12 -2.18 -1.82
CA SER A 41 -5.25 -3.53 -1.30
C SER A 41 -5.62 -3.51 0.18
N VAL A 42 -6.65 -4.28 0.54
CA VAL A 42 -7.01 -4.60 1.93
C VAL A 42 -6.82 -6.10 2.12
N LEU A 43 -5.69 -6.48 2.71
CA LEU A 43 -5.33 -7.90 2.90
C LEU A 43 -5.40 -8.29 4.38
N ASP A 44 -6.36 -9.15 4.72
CA ASP A 44 -6.52 -9.70 6.06
C ASP A 44 -5.43 -10.75 6.39
N ILE A 45 -4.99 -10.80 7.65
CA ILE A 45 -3.96 -11.74 8.11
C ILE A 45 -4.37 -13.21 7.92
N HIS A 46 -5.64 -13.55 8.06
CA HIS A 46 -6.12 -14.92 7.87
C HIS A 46 -6.15 -15.31 6.40
N GLU A 47 -6.47 -14.37 5.52
CA GLU A 47 -6.35 -14.57 4.07
C GLU A 47 -4.89 -14.73 3.64
N ALA A 48 -4.01 -13.84 4.10
CA ALA A 48 -2.57 -13.92 3.84
C ALA A 48 -1.99 -15.28 4.25
N ARG A 49 -2.40 -15.81 5.41
CA ARG A 49 -1.93 -17.12 5.91
C ARG A 49 -2.46 -18.32 5.14
N LYS A 50 -3.59 -18.20 4.43
CA LYS A 50 -4.07 -19.25 3.52
C LYS A 50 -3.20 -19.32 2.27
N LEU A 51 -2.73 -18.16 1.79
CA LEU A 51 -1.90 -18.04 0.59
C LEU A 51 -0.42 -18.33 0.88
N ALA A 52 0.09 -17.82 2.00
CA ALA A 52 1.48 -17.96 2.45
C ALA A 52 1.53 -18.29 3.96
N PRO A 53 1.51 -19.58 4.34
CA PRO A 53 1.48 -19.99 5.73
C PRO A 53 2.64 -19.39 6.56
N GLY A 54 2.29 -18.83 7.72
CA GLY A 54 3.24 -18.23 8.66
C GLY A 54 3.73 -16.82 8.30
N GLN A 55 3.26 -16.24 7.19
CA GLN A 55 3.60 -14.87 6.80
C GLN A 55 2.53 -13.86 7.22
N SER A 56 2.95 -12.61 7.40
CA SER A 56 2.05 -11.48 7.64
C SER A 56 1.42 -10.95 6.34
N ALA A 57 0.33 -10.19 6.46
CA ALA A 57 -0.27 -9.49 5.31
C ALA A 57 0.73 -8.53 4.65
N THR A 58 1.45 -7.74 5.44
CA THR A 58 2.52 -6.84 4.97
C THR A 58 3.57 -7.59 4.16
N THR A 59 4.03 -8.74 4.66
CA THR A 59 5.05 -9.55 3.98
C THR A 59 4.53 -10.07 2.65
N LEU A 60 3.28 -10.51 2.58
CA LEU A 60 2.71 -11.04 1.35
C LEU A 60 2.56 -9.95 0.27
N GLN A 61 2.09 -8.75 0.64
CA GLN A 61 1.97 -7.61 -0.28
C GLN A 61 3.33 -7.24 -0.92
N VAL A 62 4.41 -7.25 -0.13
CA VAL A 62 5.77 -7.00 -0.64
C VAL A 62 6.29 -8.17 -1.47
N ALA A 63 6.09 -9.41 -1.01
CA ALA A 63 6.59 -10.57 -1.72
C ALA A 63 5.95 -10.70 -3.11
N ILE A 64 4.64 -10.48 -3.22
CA ILE A 64 3.95 -10.64 -4.50
C ILE A 64 4.30 -9.53 -5.51
N SER A 65 4.61 -8.31 -5.05
CA SER A 65 5.08 -7.25 -5.96
C SER A 65 6.43 -7.62 -6.58
N VAL A 66 7.34 -8.19 -5.79
CA VAL A 66 8.63 -8.70 -6.29
C VAL A 66 8.43 -9.85 -7.28
N VAL A 67 7.57 -10.82 -6.98
CA VAL A 67 7.26 -11.95 -7.89
C VAL A 67 6.70 -11.44 -9.22
N SER A 68 5.81 -10.45 -9.17
CA SER A 68 5.19 -9.86 -10.37
C SER A 68 6.22 -9.11 -11.21
N ALA A 69 7.10 -8.33 -10.57
CA ALA A 69 8.21 -7.65 -11.25
C ALA A 69 9.20 -8.64 -11.88
N LEU A 70 9.54 -9.74 -11.19
CA LEU A 70 10.40 -10.77 -11.76
C LEU A 70 9.78 -11.42 -13.00
N ASN A 71 8.48 -11.70 -12.96
CA ASN A 71 7.78 -12.23 -14.12
C ASN A 71 7.78 -11.24 -15.29
N TYR A 72 7.58 -9.95 -15.01
CA TYR A 72 7.70 -8.89 -16.02
C TYR A 72 9.10 -8.86 -16.63
N CYS A 73 10.16 -8.88 -15.81
CA CYS A 73 11.55 -8.90 -16.30
C CYS A 73 11.86 -10.11 -17.19
N ILE A 74 11.29 -11.28 -16.90
CA ILE A 74 11.45 -12.48 -17.73
C ILE A 74 10.80 -12.29 -19.11
N LYS A 75 9.62 -11.66 -19.16
CA LYS A 75 8.92 -11.37 -20.41
C LYS A 75 9.58 -10.25 -21.21
N HIS A 76 10.20 -9.28 -20.53
CA HIS A 76 10.77 -8.06 -21.09
C HIS A 76 12.28 -7.90 -20.76
N PRO A 77 13.14 -8.84 -21.19
CA PRO A 77 14.51 -8.95 -20.67
C PRO A 77 15.48 -7.84 -21.10
N ASN A 78 15.11 -7.02 -22.08
CA ASN A 78 16.01 -6.04 -22.72
C ASN A 78 15.59 -4.57 -22.49
N GLN A 79 14.81 -4.28 -21.44
CA GLN A 79 14.34 -2.92 -21.14
C GLN A 79 15.36 -2.06 -20.37
N GLY A 80 16.49 -2.64 -19.97
CA GLY A 80 17.48 -1.94 -19.15
C GLY A 80 17.04 -1.80 -17.70
N ILE A 81 17.34 -0.66 -17.07
CA ILE A 81 16.94 -0.37 -15.69
C ILE A 81 15.57 0.30 -15.73
N CYS A 82 14.60 -0.32 -15.09
CA CYS A 82 13.23 0.19 -14.95
C CYS A 82 12.92 0.52 -13.49
N LEU A 83 12.16 1.57 -13.27
CA LEU A 83 11.44 1.86 -12.04
C LEU A 83 10.04 1.21 -12.08
N PRO A 84 9.33 1.12 -10.94
CA PRO A 84 7.96 0.59 -10.93
C PRO A 84 7.03 1.30 -11.91
N ASP A 85 7.17 2.62 -12.08
CA ASP A 85 6.37 3.43 -13.00
C ASP A 85 6.65 3.15 -14.50
N ASP A 86 7.76 2.46 -14.81
CA ASP A 86 8.12 2.08 -16.19
C ASP A 86 7.54 0.71 -16.60
N LEU A 87 6.99 -0.05 -15.66
CA LEU A 87 6.42 -1.38 -15.92
C LEU A 87 4.98 -1.26 -16.41
N ASP A 88 4.55 -2.17 -17.29
CA ASP A 88 3.13 -2.28 -17.64
C ASP A 88 2.32 -2.69 -16.40
N VAL A 89 1.39 -1.81 -16.00
CA VAL A 89 0.62 -1.97 -14.76
C VAL A 89 -0.32 -3.16 -14.81
N ASP A 90 -0.93 -3.45 -15.97
CA ASP A 90 -1.90 -4.54 -16.10
C ASP A 90 -1.16 -5.88 -16.00
N GLU A 91 0.01 -6.01 -16.64
CA GLU A 91 0.84 -7.23 -16.52
C GLU A 91 1.29 -7.52 -15.09
N VAL A 92 1.62 -6.48 -14.32
CA VAL A 92 2.05 -6.62 -12.92
C VAL A 92 0.86 -6.91 -12.01
N LEU A 93 -0.27 -6.22 -12.21
CA LEU A 93 -1.48 -6.41 -11.41
C LEU A 93 -2.17 -7.74 -11.68
N ASP A 94 -2.16 -8.26 -12.91
CA ASP A 94 -2.73 -9.58 -13.25
C ASP A 94 -2.12 -10.72 -12.40
N ILE A 95 -0.84 -10.59 -12.06
CA ILE A 95 -0.12 -11.59 -11.25
C ILE A 95 -0.33 -11.34 -9.77
N SER A 96 -0.31 -10.07 -9.35
CA SER A 96 -0.31 -9.74 -7.92
C SER A 96 -1.70 -9.71 -7.30
N THR A 97 -2.73 -9.25 -8.02
CA THR A 97 -4.09 -9.04 -7.50
C THR A 97 -4.66 -10.26 -6.76
N PRO A 98 -4.48 -11.53 -7.22
CA PRO A 98 -4.94 -12.71 -6.49
C PRO A 98 -4.37 -12.89 -5.07
N TYR A 99 -3.30 -12.16 -4.72
CA TYR A 99 -2.65 -12.22 -3.41
C TYR A 99 -2.82 -10.95 -2.57
N LEU A 100 -3.56 -9.97 -3.08
CA LEU A 100 -3.74 -8.65 -2.45
C LEU A 100 -5.08 -8.51 -1.71
N GLY A 101 -5.80 -9.62 -1.53
CA GLY A 101 -7.08 -9.63 -0.84
C GLY A 101 -8.12 -8.77 -1.56
N GLN A 102 -8.86 -7.97 -0.80
CA GLN A 102 -9.88 -7.11 -1.38
C GLN A 102 -9.23 -5.87 -2.01
N TRP A 103 -9.38 -5.72 -3.33
CA TRP A 103 -9.09 -4.47 -4.00
C TRP A 103 -10.25 -3.48 -3.82
N VAL A 104 -10.00 -2.35 -3.19
CA VAL A 104 -10.99 -1.27 -3.00
C VAL A 104 -10.58 -0.07 -3.86
N SER A 105 -11.55 0.53 -4.54
CA SER A 105 -11.38 1.78 -5.30
C SER A 105 -12.66 2.58 -5.16
N LYS A 106 -12.64 3.62 -4.32
CA LYS A 106 -13.84 4.40 -3.98
C LYS A 106 -13.49 5.82 -3.55
N ALA A 107 -14.48 6.71 -3.69
CA ALA A 107 -14.42 8.02 -3.06
C ALA A 107 -14.22 7.86 -1.54
N ALA A 108 -13.26 8.60 -0.98
CA ALA A 108 -13.05 8.68 0.45
C ALA A 108 -13.87 9.84 1.02
N ASP A 109 -14.58 9.57 2.12
CA ASP A 109 -15.37 10.59 2.83
C ASP A 109 -14.47 11.38 3.80
N TRP A 110 -13.38 11.92 3.27
CA TRP A 110 -12.38 12.68 4.01
C TRP A 110 -11.72 13.74 3.13
N PRO A 111 -11.40 14.94 3.67
CA PRO A 111 -11.76 15.44 5.01
C PRO A 111 -13.26 15.78 5.04
N PRO A 112 -13.86 16.18 6.18
CA PRO A 112 -15.26 16.57 6.22
C PRO A 112 -15.62 17.61 5.15
N LYS A 113 -16.85 17.60 4.63
CA LYS A 113 -17.29 18.42 3.47
C LYS A 113 -17.11 19.94 3.60
N ASN A 114 -16.90 20.44 4.82
CA ASN A 114 -16.71 21.87 5.11
C ASN A 114 -15.34 22.18 5.72
N ASP A 115 -14.40 21.23 5.61
CA ASP A 115 -13.05 21.42 6.11
C ASP A 115 -12.24 22.30 5.13
N LYS A 116 -11.51 23.27 5.67
CA LYS A 116 -10.66 24.19 4.89
C LYS A 116 -9.55 23.47 4.15
N ILE A 117 -9.18 22.26 4.58
CA ILE A 117 -8.24 21.39 3.86
C ILE A 117 -8.70 21.16 2.40
N ARG A 118 -10.02 21.13 2.14
CA ARG A 118 -10.59 20.90 0.80
C ARG A 118 -10.42 22.09 -0.15
N ASP A 119 -10.13 23.28 0.36
CA ASP A 119 -10.08 24.49 -0.45
C ASP A 119 -8.92 24.45 -1.45
N ASP A 120 -7.78 23.86 -1.06
CA ASP A 120 -6.55 23.91 -1.85
C ASP A 120 -5.58 22.74 -1.66
N TRP A 121 -5.88 21.76 -0.78
CA TRP A 121 -5.05 20.59 -0.48
C TRP A 121 -3.56 20.94 -0.25
N GLN A 122 -3.29 22.06 0.41
CA GLN A 122 -1.91 22.48 0.67
C GLN A 122 -1.24 21.59 1.71
N PHE A 123 0.06 21.35 1.54
CA PHE A 123 0.85 20.55 2.47
C PHE A 123 0.73 21.01 3.92
N THR A 124 0.70 22.34 4.15
CA THR A 124 0.55 22.93 5.49
C THR A 124 -0.76 22.57 6.18
N SER A 125 -1.77 22.19 5.42
CA SER A 125 -3.08 21.79 5.94
C SER A 125 -3.07 20.36 6.50
N PHE A 126 -2.05 19.55 6.16
CA PHE A 126 -1.87 18.18 6.70
C PHE A 126 -0.76 18.08 7.74
N GLN A 127 0.17 19.04 7.75
CA GLN A 127 1.29 19.03 8.67
C GLN A 127 0.80 19.29 10.10
N VAL A 128 1.00 18.32 10.98
CA VAL A 128 0.81 18.53 12.42
C VAL A 128 2.02 19.29 12.94
N VAL A 129 1.81 20.54 13.34
CA VAL A 129 2.81 21.42 13.94
C VAL A 129 2.51 21.63 15.43
N ASP A 130 3.55 21.90 16.21
CA ASP A 130 3.47 22.16 17.66
C ASP A 130 2.85 23.52 18.01
#